data_AF-A0A8H7N9T6-F1
#
_entry.id   AF-A0A8H7N9T6-F1
#
_cell.length_a   1.000
_cell.length_b   1.000
_cell.length_c   1.000
_cell.angle_alpha   90.00
_cell.angle_beta   90.00
_cell.angle_gamma   90.00
#
_symmetry.space_group_name_H-M   'P 1'
#
loop_
_entity.id
_entity.type
_entity.pdbx_description
1 polymer ?
#
loop_
_entity_poly.entity_id
_entity_poly.type
_entity_poly.pdbx_seq_one_letter_code
_entity_poly.pdbx_strand_id
1 'polypeptide(L)'
;MPPFLFDSPRFQCRPVLFNHNGRLIINFGRTPLVGSASHPRSSQLPGLSLRQMEALDAVEELAKSFQLEIVTQAGDIHFINNLAILHRREGFRNGTSSGEKRHLVRMRLRDDELAWALPEELQEEWSSAFDDAKTSKVWHLEPMPDGYFPLRSQAN
;
A
#
# COMPACT_ATOMS: atom_id res chain seq x y z
N MET A 1 -16.26 -4.41 -30.21
CA MET A 1 -15.49 -4.81 -29.01
C MET A 1 -14.53 -3.68 -28.71
N PRO A 2 -14.68 -2.88 -27.64
CA PRO A 2 -13.71 -1.82 -27.38
C PRO A 2 -12.40 -2.47 -26.90
N PRO A 3 -11.25 -2.01 -27.38
CA PRO A 3 -9.96 -2.52 -26.93
C PRO A 3 -9.79 -2.17 -25.46
N PHE A 4 -9.35 -3.15 -24.66
CA PHE A 4 -8.85 -2.89 -23.32
C PHE A 4 -7.69 -1.90 -23.44
N LEU A 5 -7.96 -0.62 -23.18
CA LEU A 5 -6.92 0.37 -22.93
C LEU A 5 -6.17 -0.13 -21.70
N PHE A 6 -4.99 -0.71 -21.92
CA PHE A 6 -3.98 -0.80 -20.88
C PHE A 6 -3.77 0.63 -20.38
N ASP A 7 -4.33 0.94 -19.21
CA ASP A 7 -4.17 2.25 -18.59
C ASP A 7 -2.67 2.52 -18.52
N SER A 8 -2.22 3.60 -19.16
CA SER A 8 -0.80 3.96 -19.15
C SER A 8 -0.40 4.15 -17.69
N PRO A 9 0.78 3.66 -17.27
CA PRO A 9 1.16 3.77 -15.86
C PRO A 9 1.14 5.23 -15.45
N ARG A 10 0.25 5.58 -14.51
CA ARG A 10 0.22 6.93 -13.93
C ARG A 10 1.57 7.18 -13.27
N PHE A 11 2.34 8.12 -13.84
CA PHE A 11 3.62 8.54 -13.28
C PHE A 11 3.42 9.82 -12.49
N GLN A 12 3.79 9.79 -11.21
CA GLN A 12 3.85 10.97 -10.37
C GLN A 12 5.27 11.07 -9.80
N CYS A 13 5.95 12.19 -10.11
CA CYS A 13 7.24 12.50 -9.50
C CYS A 13 6.99 13.30 -8.22
N ARG A 14 7.19 12.67 -7.07
CA ARG A 14 7.03 13.30 -5.75
C ARG A 14 7.99 12.71 -4.73
N PRO A 15 8.24 13.39 -3.60
CA PRO A 15 8.95 12.81 -2.48
C PRO A 15 8.26 11.54 -1.94
N VAL A 16 9.04 10.66 -1.31
CA VAL A 16 8.53 9.49 -0.56
C VAL A 16 8.55 9.71 0.95
N LEU A 17 9.28 10.73 1.39
CA LEU A 17 9.34 11.23 2.77
C LEU A 17 9.08 12.74 2.72
N PHE A 18 8.23 13.22 3.63
CA PHE A 18 7.84 14.61 3.73
C PHE A 18 8.03 15.10 5.17
N ASN A 19 8.41 16.36 5.34
CA ASN A 19 8.22 17.05 6.60
C ASN A 19 7.10 18.07 6.42
N HIS A 20 5.98 17.89 7.12
CA HIS A 20 4.82 18.77 7.02
C HIS A 20 4.30 19.07 8.42
N ASN A 21 4.19 20.36 8.75
CA ASN A 21 3.76 20.85 10.07
C ASN A 21 4.51 20.18 11.24
N GLY A 22 5.83 20.00 11.09
CA GLY A 22 6.68 19.38 12.11
C GLY A 22 6.55 17.86 12.23
N ARG A 23 5.81 17.20 11.33
CA ARG A 23 5.66 15.74 11.30
C ARG A 23 6.39 15.13 10.12
N LEU A 24 7.09 14.04 10.36
CA LEU A 24 7.59 13.17 9.29
C LEU A 24 6.41 12.35 8.74
N ILE A 25 6.12 12.51 7.45
CA ILE A 25 5.13 11.73 6.73
C ILE A 25 5.86 10.80 5.75
N ILE A 26 5.51 9.53 5.80
CA ILE A 26 6.09 8.47 4.98
C ILE A 26 5.01 8.00 4.01
N ASN A 27 5.24 8.23 2.72
CA ASN A 27 4.47 7.58 1.67
C ASN A 27 5.44 6.86 0.73
N PHE A 28 5.88 5.70 1.22
CA PHE A 28 6.95 4.92 0.61
C PHE A 28 6.49 3.49 0.35
N GLY A 29 6.71 3.04 -0.87
CA GLY A 29 6.66 1.64 -1.24
C GLY A 29 7.80 1.34 -2.20
N ARG A 30 8.64 0.36 -1.88
CA ARG A 30 9.82 0.04 -2.71
C ARG A 30 9.43 -0.55 -4.06
N THR A 31 8.51 -1.52 -4.08
CA THR A 31 8.14 -2.25 -5.30
C THR A 31 7.63 -1.36 -6.45
N PRO A 32 6.76 -0.35 -6.22
CA PRO A 32 6.40 0.59 -7.29
C PRO A 32 7.60 1.36 -7.88
N LEU A 33 8.65 1.61 -7.08
CA LEU A 33 9.81 2.41 -7.45
C LEU A 33 10.88 1.62 -8.20
N VAL A 34 11.10 0.34 -7.86
CA VAL A 34 12.18 -0.48 -8.44
C VAL A 34 11.70 -1.72 -9.19
N GLY A 35 10.44 -2.10 -9.02
CA GLY A 35 9.88 -3.36 -9.53
C GLY A 35 10.20 -4.57 -8.66
N SER A 36 9.63 -5.71 -9.03
CA SER A 36 9.98 -7.04 -8.49
C SER A 36 9.76 -8.10 -9.55
N ALA A 37 10.20 -9.34 -9.30
CA ALA A 37 9.98 -10.46 -10.22
C ALA A 37 8.48 -10.69 -10.54
N SER A 38 7.60 -10.47 -9.55
CA SER A 38 6.15 -10.60 -9.74
C SER A 38 5.48 -9.34 -10.29
N HIS A 39 6.14 -8.18 -10.18
CA HIS A 39 5.62 -6.88 -10.62
C HIS A 39 6.75 -6.10 -11.31
N PRO A 40 7.10 -6.45 -12.55
CA PRO A 40 8.18 -5.79 -13.27
C PRO A 40 7.86 -4.31 -13.47
N ARG A 41 8.85 -3.44 -13.28
CA ARG A 41 8.71 -2.00 -13.52
C ARG A 41 8.76 -1.72 -15.02
N SER A 42 7.83 -0.90 -15.51
CA SER A 42 7.80 -0.49 -16.92
C SER A 42 9.08 0.29 -17.28
N SER A 43 9.68 -0.05 -18.43
CA SER A 43 10.84 0.66 -18.99
C SER A 43 10.51 2.07 -19.50
N GLN A 44 9.22 2.43 -19.60
CA GLN A 44 8.76 3.77 -19.98
C GLN A 44 8.89 4.79 -18.83
N LEU A 45 9.00 4.31 -17.59
CA LEU A 45 9.16 5.19 -16.42
C LEU A 45 10.62 5.66 -16.30
N PRO A 46 10.86 6.89 -15.82
CA PRO A 46 12.22 7.35 -15.54
C PRO A 46 12.94 6.38 -14.60
N GLY A 47 14.20 6.08 -14.94
CA GLY A 47 15.10 5.33 -14.08
C GLY A 47 15.42 6.12 -12.81
N LEU A 48 15.72 5.39 -11.73
CA LEU A 48 16.23 6.00 -10.51
C LEU A 48 17.74 6.23 -10.64
N SER A 49 18.19 7.39 -10.20
CA SER A 49 19.61 7.67 -10.03
C SER A 49 20.23 6.79 -8.94
N LEU A 50 21.56 6.65 -8.95
CA LEU A 50 22.29 5.93 -7.91
C LEU A 50 21.99 6.49 -6.50
N ARG A 51 21.98 7.82 -6.35
CA ARG A 51 21.65 8.47 -5.07
C ARG A 51 20.24 8.19 -4.58
N GLN A 52 19.28 8.09 -5.50
CA GLN A 52 17.91 7.71 -5.13
C GLN A 52 17.87 6.26 -4.66
N MET A 53 18.54 5.34 -5.36
CA MET A 53 18.66 3.95 -4.93
C MET A 53 19.29 3.83 -3.53
N GLU A 54 20.42 4.51 -3.31
CA GLU A 54 21.10 4.57 -2.00
C GLU A 54 20.17 5.10 -0.90
N ALA A 55 19.36 6.13 -1.18
CA ALA A 55 18.39 6.65 -0.23
C ALA A 55 17.27 5.64 0.09
N LEU A 56 16.78 4.89 -0.91
CA LEU A 56 15.77 3.84 -0.66
C LEU A 56 16.36 2.69 0.16
N ASP A 57 17.62 2.34 -0.08
CA ASP A 57 18.35 1.34 0.70
C ASP A 57 18.51 1.76 2.16
N ALA A 58 18.88 3.02 2.41
CA ALA A 58 18.99 3.55 3.76
C ALA A 58 17.65 3.52 4.53
N VAL A 59 16.53 3.86 3.87
CA VAL A 59 15.20 3.76 4.48
C VAL A 59 14.87 2.31 4.85
N GLU A 60 15.17 1.36 3.97
CA GLU A 60 14.90 -0.06 4.22
C GLU A 60 15.79 -0.63 5.33
N GLU A 61 17.07 -0.26 5.35
CA GLU A 61 18.01 -0.66 6.41
C GLU A 61 17.56 -0.16 7.77
N LEU A 62 17.25 1.15 7.88
CA LEU A 62 16.72 1.74 9.11
C LEU A 62 15.41 1.08 9.53
N ALA A 63 14.48 0.87 8.59
CA ALA A 63 13.22 0.22 8.89
C ALA A 63 13.42 -1.19 9.46
N LYS A 64 14.40 -1.96 8.96
CA LYS A 64 14.77 -3.28 9.49
C LYS A 64 15.41 -3.19 10.87
N SER A 65 16.30 -2.23 11.11
CA SER A 65 16.96 -2.07 12.42
C SER A 65 16.00 -1.71 13.55
N PHE A 66 14.89 -1.03 13.24
CA PHE A 66 13.87 -0.61 14.21
C PHE A 66 12.56 -1.39 14.06
N GLN A 67 12.54 -2.51 13.34
CA GLN A 67 11.31 -3.25 13.10
C GLN A 67 10.77 -3.89 14.38
N LEU A 68 9.45 -3.98 14.47
CA LEU A 68 8.76 -4.81 15.45
C LEU A 68 8.10 -5.97 14.72
N GLU A 69 8.31 -7.18 15.23
CA GLU A 69 7.68 -8.39 14.72
C GLU A 69 6.44 -8.70 15.57
N ILE A 70 5.28 -8.68 14.93
CA ILE A 70 3.99 -8.91 15.58
C ILE A 70 3.45 -10.25 15.09
N VAL A 71 3.37 -11.22 16.00
CA VAL A 71 2.71 -12.51 15.74
C VAL A 71 1.20 -12.28 15.80
N THR A 72 0.53 -12.32 14.65
CA THR A 72 -0.92 -12.12 14.53
C THR A 72 -1.67 -13.43 14.74
N GLN A 73 -2.65 -13.43 15.64
CA GLN A 73 -3.58 -14.54 15.89
C GLN A 73 -4.98 -14.21 15.37
N ALA A 74 -5.81 -15.25 15.24
CA ALA A 74 -7.21 -15.06 14.84
C ALA A 74 -7.95 -14.20 15.89
N GLY A 75 -8.60 -13.14 15.44
CA GLY A 75 -9.28 -12.17 16.31
C GLY A 75 -8.45 -10.92 16.63
N ASP A 76 -7.14 -10.92 16.34
CA ASP A 76 -6.31 -9.73 16.54
C ASP A 76 -6.68 -8.61 15.57
N ILE A 77 -6.63 -7.37 16.07
CA ILE A 77 -6.89 -6.16 15.29
C ILE A 77 -5.68 -5.23 15.41
N HIS A 78 -5.10 -4.87 14.26
CA HIS A 78 -3.96 -3.96 14.19
C HIS A 78 -4.40 -2.59 13.67
N PHE A 79 -4.24 -1.54 14.48
CA PHE A 79 -4.36 -0.15 14.05
C PHE A 79 -2.99 0.39 13.70
N ILE A 80 -2.82 0.84 12.45
CA ILE A 80 -1.54 1.32 11.92
C ILE A 80 -1.75 2.73 11.38
N ASN A 81 -0.98 3.70 11.88
CA ASN A 81 -0.92 5.01 11.26
C ASN A 81 -0.12 4.92 9.95
N ASN A 82 -0.84 4.86 8.82
CA ASN A 82 -0.27 4.68 7.49
C ASN A 82 0.68 5.81 7.04
N LEU A 83 0.63 6.98 7.68
CA LEU A 83 1.52 8.10 7.37
C LEU A 83 2.83 8.05 8.16
N ALA A 84 2.93 7.22 9.20
CA ALA A 84 4.07 7.21 10.11
C ALA A 84 4.76 5.84 10.22
N ILE A 85 4.04 4.75 9.97
CA ILE A 85 4.54 3.39 10.19
C ILE A 85 4.57 2.62 8.87
N LEU A 86 5.79 2.22 8.47
CA LEU A 86 5.99 1.22 7.44
C LEU A 86 5.56 -0.15 7.97
N HIS A 87 4.81 -0.90 7.17
CA HIS A 87 4.33 -2.22 7.53
C HIS A 87 4.56 -3.19 6.37
N ARG A 88 4.96 -4.41 6.71
CA ARG A 88 5.18 -5.50 5.75
C ARG A 88 4.72 -6.82 6.35
N ARG A 89 4.71 -7.86 5.51
CA ARG A 89 4.59 -9.25 5.95
C ARG A 89 5.74 -10.06 5.41
N GLU A 90 6.08 -11.13 6.11
CA GLU A 90 7.00 -12.12 5.59
C GLU A 90 6.34 -13.03 4.53
N GLY A 91 7.19 -13.74 3.79
CA GLY A 91 6.75 -14.82 2.92
C GLY A 91 6.18 -15.96 3.76
N PHE A 92 5.01 -16.46 3.38
CA PHE A 92 4.38 -17.61 4.03
C PHE A 92 3.76 -18.53 2.98
N ARG A 93 3.46 -19.77 3.38
CA ARG A 93 2.69 -20.73 2.58
C ARG A 93 1.37 -20.99 3.30
N ASN A 94 0.27 -20.95 2.56
CA ASN A 94 -1.03 -21.39 3.09
C ASN A 94 -1.00 -22.91 3.34
N GLY A 95 -1.78 -23.38 4.31
CA GLY A 95 -2.08 -24.80 4.43
C GLY A 95 -3.02 -25.30 3.33
N THR A 96 -3.35 -26.59 3.38
CA THR A 96 -4.10 -27.26 2.31
C THR A 96 -5.61 -27.17 2.51
N SER A 97 -6.08 -27.03 3.75
CA SER A 97 -7.49 -26.88 4.07
C SER A 97 -7.94 -25.40 4.06
N SER A 98 -9.24 -25.15 3.91
CA SER A 98 -9.78 -23.77 3.87
C SER A 98 -9.52 -22.99 5.16
N GLY A 99 -9.54 -23.66 6.32
CA GLY A 99 -9.27 -23.06 7.63
C GLY A 99 -7.80 -22.76 7.91
N GLU A 100 -6.88 -23.25 7.07
CA GLU A 100 -5.43 -23.01 7.19
C GLU A 100 -4.93 -21.92 6.21
N LYS A 101 -5.83 -21.32 5.44
CA LYS A 101 -5.51 -20.17 4.58
C LYS A 101 -5.60 -18.88 5.40
N ARG A 102 -4.57 -18.05 5.34
CA ARG A 102 -4.56 -16.75 6.03
C ARG A 102 -5.58 -15.80 5.41
N HIS A 103 -6.58 -15.40 6.19
CA HIS A 103 -7.59 -14.41 5.79
C HIS A 103 -7.49 -13.15 6.69
N LEU A 104 -7.33 -11.98 6.07
CA LEU A 104 -7.34 -10.69 6.76
C LEU A 104 -8.30 -9.73 6.06
N VAL A 105 -9.11 -9.05 6.87
CA VAL A 105 -9.93 -7.94 6.43
C VAL A 105 -9.17 -6.64 6.70
N ARG A 106 -9.06 -5.78 5.69
CA ARG A 106 -8.35 -4.49 5.79
C ARG A 106 -9.32 -3.33 5.56
N MET A 107 -9.29 -2.35 6.46
CA MET A 107 -10.00 -1.08 6.32
C MET A 107 -9.02 0.08 6.21
N ARG A 108 -9.40 1.10 5.45
CA ARG A 108 -8.76 2.41 5.49
C ARG A 108 -9.68 3.35 6.23
N LEU A 109 -9.14 3.99 7.25
CA LEU A 109 -9.84 4.90 8.14
C LEU A 109 -9.19 6.27 8.03
N ARG A 110 -10.01 7.32 8.03
CA ARG A 110 -9.61 8.72 8.17
C ARG A 110 -10.53 9.32 9.23
N ASP A 111 -9.93 10.02 10.18
CA ASP A 111 -10.65 10.80 11.17
C ASP A 111 -10.88 12.20 10.62
N ASP A 112 -12.13 12.67 10.53
CA ASP A 112 -12.44 13.95 9.90
C ASP A 112 -12.03 15.16 10.76
N GLU A 113 -11.76 14.96 12.06
CA GLU A 113 -11.34 16.02 12.99
C GLU A 113 -9.83 15.98 13.26
N LEU A 114 -9.26 14.77 13.38
CA LEU A 114 -7.87 14.54 13.82
C LEU A 114 -6.92 14.14 12.69
N ALA A 115 -7.40 14.01 11.45
CA ALA A 115 -6.53 13.72 10.31
C ALA A 115 -5.37 14.71 10.22
N TRP A 116 -4.20 14.18 9.89
CA TRP A 116 -3.03 15.03 9.67
C TRP A 116 -3.22 15.84 8.39
N ALA A 117 -2.84 17.12 8.44
CA ALA A 117 -2.68 17.90 7.22
C ALA A 117 -1.66 17.20 6.30
N LEU A 118 -1.99 17.13 5.02
CA LEU A 118 -1.18 16.45 4.01
C LEU A 118 -0.43 17.46 3.13
N PRO A 119 0.82 17.15 2.73
CA PRO A 119 1.48 17.82 1.62
C PRO A 119 0.59 17.84 0.37
N GLU A 120 0.68 18.91 -0.42
CA GLU A 120 -0.13 19.11 -1.63
C GLU A 120 -0.09 17.90 -2.57
N GLU A 121 1.10 17.28 -2.71
CA GLU A 121 1.33 16.16 -3.61
C GLU A 121 0.58 14.87 -3.22
N LEU A 122 0.09 14.78 -1.98
CA LEU A 122 -0.67 13.63 -1.48
C LEU A 122 -2.18 13.88 -1.42
N GLN A 123 -2.63 15.14 -1.56
CA GLN A 123 -4.03 15.50 -1.34
C GLN A 123 -4.97 14.82 -2.33
N GLU A 124 -4.64 14.82 -3.63
CA GLU A 124 -5.48 14.20 -4.67
C GLU A 124 -5.66 12.70 -4.44
N GLU A 125 -4.58 11.98 -4.17
CA GLU A 125 -4.64 10.53 -3.89
C GLU A 125 -5.52 10.22 -2.67
N TRP A 126 -5.42 11.03 -1.61
CA TRP A 126 -6.23 10.84 -0.40
C TRP A 126 -7.69 11.20 -0.60
N SER A 127 -7.99 12.31 -1.28
CA SER A 127 -9.37 12.68 -1.59
C SER A 127 -10.04 11.62 -2.47
N SER A 128 -9.33 11.09 -3.47
CA SER A 128 -9.83 9.97 -4.27
C SER A 128 -10.14 8.74 -3.40
N ALA A 129 -9.29 8.43 -2.42
CA ALA A 129 -9.46 7.26 -1.56
C ALA A 129 -10.59 7.38 -0.51
N PHE A 130 -10.91 8.60 -0.06
CA PHE A 130 -11.81 8.81 1.08
C PHE A 130 -13.10 9.56 0.74
N ASP A 131 -13.08 10.47 -0.22
CA ASP A 131 -14.19 11.37 -0.52
C ASP A 131 -15.12 10.84 -1.63
N ASP A 132 -14.74 9.76 -2.30
CA ASP A 132 -15.59 9.11 -3.30
C ASP A 132 -16.74 8.32 -2.64
N ALA A 133 -17.83 9.02 -2.37
CA ALA A 133 -19.07 8.44 -1.82
C ALA A 133 -19.78 7.46 -2.77
N LYS A 134 -19.35 7.34 -4.04
CA LYS A 134 -20.00 6.45 -5.03
C LYS A 134 -19.51 5.01 -4.96
N THR A 135 -18.39 4.75 -4.28
CA THR A 135 -17.82 3.41 -4.19
C THR A 135 -18.35 2.70 -2.94
N SER A 136 -19.18 1.65 -3.14
CA SER A 136 -19.60 0.80 -2.03
C SER A 136 -18.39 0.06 -1.44
N LYS A 137 -18.12 0.27 -0.15
CA LYS A 137 -17.06 -0.47 0.55
C LYS A 137 -17.61 -1.85 0.92
N VAL A 138 -17.08 -2.89 0.27
CA VAL A 138 -17.43 -4.29 0.56
C VAL A 138 -16.28 -4.95 1.32
N TRP A 139 -16.59 -5.53 2.47
CA TRP A 139 -15.64 -6.31 3.27
C TRP A 139 -16.05 -7.77 3.28
N HIS A 140 -15.18 -8.62 2.76
CA HIS A 140 -15.38 -10.07 2.78
C HIS A 140 -14.94 -10.62 4.14
N LEU A 141 -15.89 -10.71 5.08
CA LEU A 141 -15.63 -11.27 6.41
C LEU A 141 -15.23 -12.75 6.30
N GLU A 142 -15.87 -13.47 5.38
CA GLU A 142 -15.52 -14.84 5.03
C GLU A 142 -14.57 -14.90 3.83
N PRO A 143 -13.67 -15.91 3.76
CA PRO A 143 -12.88 -16.16 2.56
C PRO A 143 -13.77 -16.38 1.34
N MET A 144 -13.42 -15.77 0.21
CA MET A 144 -14.14 -16.00 -1.04
C MET A 144 -13.91 -17.43 -1.54
N PRO A 145 -14.89 -18.07 -2.20
CA PRO A 145 -14.72 -19.38 -2.81
C PRO A 145 -13.53 -19.40 -3.78
N ASP A 146 -12.84 -20.55 -3.86
CA ASP A 146 -11.74 -20.72 -4.80
C ASP A 146 -12.20 -20.46 -6.25
N GLY A 147 -11.43 -19.68 -7.00
CA GLY A 147 -11.76 -19.29 -8.38
C GLY A 147 -12.61 -18.02 -8.51
N TYR A 148 -13.14 -17.47 -7.40
CA TYR A 148 -13.83 -16.18 -7.43
C TYR A 148 -12.84 -15.03 -7.20
N PHE A 149 -12.46 -14.38 -8.30
CA PHE A 149 -11.64 -13.16 -8.28
C PHE A 149 -12.51 -12.02 -8.79
N PRO A 150 -13.14 -11.22 -7.92
CA PRO A 150 -13.78 -10.01 -8.40
C PRO A 150 -12.65 -9.18 -9.02
N LEU A 151 -12.74 -8.95 -10.33
CA LEU A 151 -11.84 -8.02 -11.01
C LEU A 151 -11.94 -6.70 -10.23
N ARG A 152 -10.88 -6.38 -9.49
CA ARG A 152 -10.82 -5.12 -8.74
C ARG A 152 -10.92 -4.02 -9.79
N SER A 153 -12.04 -3.31 -9.83
CA SER A 153 -12.19 -2.16 -10.71
C SER A 153 -11.21 -1.07 -10.31
N GLN A 154 -10.87 -0.94 -9.02
CA GLN A 154 -9.83 -0.03 -8.52
C GLN A 154 -9.10 -0.59 -7.29
N ALA A 155 -7.84 -0.21 -7.15
CA ALA A 155 -6.99 -0.58 -6.01
C ALA A 155 -7.29 0.33 -4.81
N ASN A 156 -7.45 -0.28 -3.63
CA ASN A 156 -7.13 0.40 -2.38
C ASN A 156 -5.63 0.68 -2.41
#